data_AF-A0A8T7MGI3-F1
#
_entry.id   AF-A0A8T7MGI3-F1
#
_cell.length_a   1.000
_cell.length_b   1.000
_cell.length_c   1.000
_cell.angle_alpha   90.00
_cell.angle_beta   90.00
_cell.angle_gamma   90.00
#
_symmetry.space_group_name_H-M   'P 1'
#
loop_
_entity.id
_entity.type
_entity.pdbx_description
1 polymer ?
#
loop_
_entity_poly.entity_id
_entity_poly.type
_entity_poly.pdbx_seq_one_letter_code
_entity_poly.pdbx_strand_id
1 'polypeptide(L)'
;MVRLGVTTDLDLAPLFFPLEAGWVATPPGLVTSNGTLNELEARLLAGELDIAPISPLTYAQNQAELYLMPYPVRASDLASDALFLISNKRMDKYEKPKVAVPPGSAIGEVILKLIGRNFYSIEAQFQNVANDIAALDALRSESDICILGGETGIRAVGPAKGKGYFVEDLSKAWWLLYELPLPLLLLGVRREWTEQEPEATQVTRATIQMFRSALQSSKEQMATLTAQVEKRTGLLAQALSDHYAAQRHEINSNHLRGLLEFYRRASGANLIPPVADLSFFPLLGTTPSGPATPPRRTITEAPTNSRTRREQAEAQGLKVIKGGKETDNEDV
;
A
#
# COMPACT_ATOMS: atom_id res chain seq x y z
N MET A 1 -4.26 -2.40 -23.51
CA MET A 1 -3.01 -2.98 -22.97
C MET A 1 -2.75 -2.34 -21.63
N VAL A 2 -2.36 -3.11 -20.61
CA VAL A 2 -2.03 -2.62 -19.25
C VAL A 2 -0.52 -2.43 -19.15
N ARG A 3 -0.09 -1.31 -18.57
CA ARG A 3 1.32 -0.91 -18.43
C ARG A 3 1.77 -1.03 -16.98
N LEU A 4 2.74 -1.90 -16.73
CA LEU A 4 3.32 -2.16 -15.42
C LEU A 4 4.71 -1.54 -15.29
N GLY A 5 4.90 -0.71 -14.28
CA GLY A 5 6.20 -0.24 -13.82
C GLY A 5 6.95 -1.35 -13.07
N VAL A 6 8.18 -1.60 -13.49
CA VAL A 6 9.08 -2.60 -12.90
C VAL A 6 10.36 -1.90 -12.46
N THR A 7 10.87 -2.24 -11.27
CA THR A 7 12.16 -1.73 -10.79
C THR A 7 13.09 -2.88 -10.47
N THR A 8 14.37 -2.59 -10.50
CA THR A 8 15.42 -3.49 -10.05
C THR A 8 15.73 -3.31 -8.56
N ASP A 9 15.04 -2.42 -7.84
CA ASP A 9 15.25 -2.19 -6.42
C ASP A 9 15.30 -3.49 -5.62
N LEU A 10 16.30 -3.57 -4.74
CA LEU A 10 16.57 -4.75 -3.91
C LEU A 10 15.29 -5.30 -3.26
N ASP A 11 14.48 -4.40 -2.73
CA ASP A 11 13.27 -4.76 -1.99
C ASP A 11 12.18 -5.41 -2.84
N LEU A 12 12.18 -5.20 -4.14
CA LEU A 12 11.17 -5.73 -5.06
C LEU A 12 11.72 -6.85 -5.95
N ALA A 13 12.99 -7.23 -5.76
CA ALA A 13 13.62 -8.29 -6.51
C ALA A 13 12.85 -9.63 -6.43
N PRO A 14 12.32 -10.08 -5.27
CA PRO A 14 11.51 -11.31 -5.22
C PRO A 14 10.24 -11.26 -6.06
N LEU A 15 9.72 -10.06 -6.35
CA LEU A 15 8.53 -9.88 -7.16
C LEU A 15 8.85 -9.72 -8.64
N PHE A 16 9.87 -8.93 -8.98
CA PHE A 16 10.13 -8.49 -10.35
C PHE A 16 11.21 -9.28 -11.08
N PHE A 17 12.22 -9.80 -10.37
CA PHE A 17 13.25 -10.64 -10.99
C PHE A 17 12.69 -11.88 -11.70
N PRO A 18 11.69 -12.61 -11.17
CA PRO A 18 11.10 -13.76 -11.87
C PRO A 18 10.50 -13.44 -13.24
N LEU A 19 10.03 -12.20 -13.43
CA LEU A 19 9.45 -11.76 -14.70
C LEU A 19 10.57 -11.53 -15.72
N GLU A 20 11.64 -10.86 -15.30
CA GLU A 20 12.82 -10.61 -16.14
C GLU A 20 13.57 -11.91 -16.48
N ALA A 21 13.66 -12.83 -15.52
CA ALA A 21 14.31 -14.13 -15.69
C ALA A 21 13.46 -15.16 -16.43
N GLY A 22 12.22 -14.84 -16.79
CA GLY A 22 11.31 -15.74 -17.49
C GLY A 22 10.85 -16.94 -16.66
N TRP A 23 10.91 -16.86 -15.34
CA TRP A 23 10.41 -17.91 -14.44
C TRP A 23 8.88 -17.98 -14.43
N VAL A 24 8.24 -16.86 -14.74
CA VAL A 24 6.78 -16.73 -14.80
C VAL A 24 6.39 -16.02 -16.09
N ALA A 25 5.38 -16.54 -16.78
CA ALA A 25 4.83 -15.92 -17.98
C ALA A 25 4.03 -14.66 -17.64
N THR A 26 4.20 -13.61 -18.43
CA THR A 26 3.35 -12.41 -18.35
C THR A 26 2.00 -12.64 -19.02
N PRO A 27 0.90 -12.12 -18.47
CA PRO A 27 -0.41 -12.26 -19.10
C PRO A 27 -0.48 -11.49 -20.43
N PRO A 28 -1.21 -12.01 -21.43
CA PRO A 28 -1.44 -11.29 -22.68
C PRO A 28 -2.03 -9.91 -22.43
N GLY A 29 -1.52 -8.90 -23.13
CA GLY A 29 -1.96 -7.51 -22.97
C GLY A 29 -1.29 -6.74 -21.84
N LEU A 30 -0.36 -7.34 -21.08
CA LEU A 30 0.52 -6.65 -20.14
C LEU A 30 1.83 -6.24 -20.82
N VAL A 31 2.24 -4.98 -20.64
CA VAL A 31 3.52 -4.44 -21.09
C VAL A 31 4.28 -3.92 -19.87
N THR A 32 5.57 -4.22 -19.75
CA THR A 32 6.42 -3.76 -18.65
C THR A 32 7.31 -2.59 -19.08
N SER A 33 7.63 -1.72 -18.13
CA SER A 33 8.57 -0.62 -18.32
C SER A 33 9.41 -0.42 -17.07
N ASN A 34 10.73 -0.32 -17.26
CA ASN A 34 11.67 -0.17 -16.16
C ASN A 34 11.79 1.29 -15.69
N GLY A 35 12.11 1.48 -14.41
CA GLY A 35 12.42 2.78 -13.81
C GLY A 35 12.77 2.65 -12.33
N THR A 36 13.32 3.70 -11.75
CA THR A 36 13.46 3.85 -10.29
C THR A 36 12.10 4.08 -9.64
N LEU A 37 11.95 3.80 -8.33
CA LEU A 37 10.67 4.03 -7.63
C LEU A 37 10.07 5.41 -7.89
N ASN A 38 10.86 6.49 -7.79
CA ASN A 38 10.35 7.85 -8.01
C ASN A 38 9.91 8.10 -9.46
N GLU A 39 10.64 7.56 -10.44
CA GLU A 39 10.26 7.66 -11.86
C GLU A 39 8.96 6.89 -12.11
N LEU A 40 8.83 5.68 -11.54
CA LEU A 40 7.63 4.85 -11.70
C LEU A 40 6.41 5.51 -11.05
N GLU A 41 6.55 6.10 -9.87
CA GLU A 41 5.49 6.87 -9.22
C GLU A 41 5.06 8.07 -10.07
N ALA A 42 6.02 8.89 -10.53
CA ALA A 42 5.72 10.04 -11.37
C ALA A 42 4.97 9.64 -12.66
N ARG A 43 5.42 8.55 -13.30
CA ARG A 43 4.80 8.01 -14.52
C ARG A 43 3.42 7.40 -14.28
N LEU A 44 3.19 6.78 -13.12
CA LEU A 44 1.85 6.31 -12.70
C LEU A 44 0.88 7.49 -12.57
N LEU A 45 1.30 8.55 -11.87
CA LEU A 45 0.48 9.74 -11.66
C LEU A 45 0.22 10.48 -12.99
N ALA A 46 1.23 10.55 -13.88
CA ALA A 46 1.09 11.13 -15.21
C ALA A 46 0.23 10.29 -16.18
N GLY A 47 -0.14 9.07 -15.83
CA GLY A 47 -0.95 8.19 -16.69
C GLY A 47 -0.17 7.48 -17.79
N GLU A 48 1.15 7.46 -17.67
CA GLU A 48 2.05 6.69 -18.51
C GLU A 48 2.15 5.22 -18.10
N LEU A 49 1.84 4.92 -16.84
CA LEU A 49 1.71 3.58 -16.28
C LEU A 49 0.32 3.38 -15.69
N ASP A 50 -0.14 2.13 -15.67
CA ASP A 50 -1.42 1.73 -15.08
C ASP A 50 -1.24 1.11 -13.70
N ILE A 51 -0.10 0.44 -13.50
CA ILE A 51 0.31 -0.22 -12.25
C ILE A 51 1.76 0.14 -11.98
N ALA A 52 2.09 0.52 -10.74
CA ALA A 52 3.49 0.72 -10.32
C ALA A 52 3.65 0.52 -8.80
N PRO A 53 4.86 0.16 -8.34
CA PRO A 53 5.19 0.30 -6.93
C PRO A 53 5.13 1.77 -6.52
N ILE A 54 4.54 2.04 -5.34
CA ILE A 54 4.38 3.37 -4.76
C ILE A 54 4.71 3.33 -3.26
N SER A 55 5.10 4.46 -2.71
CA SER A 55 5.23 4.67 -1.28
C SER A 55 3.87 4.88 -0.61
N PRO A 56 3.75 4.63 0.70
CA PRO A 56 2.58 5.05 1.48
C PRO A 56 2.28 6.54 1.38
N LEU A 57 3.30 7.40 1.25
CA LEU A 57 3.10 8.85 1.11
C LEU A 57 2.41 9.18 -0.22
N THR A 58 2.85 8.53 -1.30
CA THR A 58 2.28 8.68 -2.64
C THR A 58 0.83 8.24 -2.67
N TYR A 59 0.49 7.14 -1.98
CA TYR A 59 -0.91 6.74 -1.82
C TYR A 59 -1.73 7.77 -1.04
N ALA A 60 -1.23 8.24 0.11
CA ALA A 60 -1.98 9.19 0.94
C ALA A 60 -2.32 10.49 0.20
N GLN A 61 -1.39 10.97 -0.64
CA GLN A 61 -1.58 12.16 -1.47
C GLN A 61 -2.57 11.96 -2.62
N ASN A 62 -2.71 10.74 -3.14
CA ASN A 62 -3.44 10.43 -4.37
C ASN A 62 -4.53 9.36 -4.17
N GLN A 63 -5.06 9.22 -2.95
CA GLN A 63 -5.99 8.13 -2.58
C GLN A 63 -7.29 8.12 -3.41
N ALA A 64 -7.69 9.26 -3.97
CA ALA A 64 -8.87 9.37 -4.83
C ALA A 64 -8.64 8.78 -6.24
N GLU A 65 -7.38 8.80 -6.70
CA GLU A 65 -6.97 8.43 -8.06
C GLU A 65 -6.36 7.02 -8.12
N LEU A 66 -5.98 6.46 -6.97
CA LEU A 66 -5.28 5.19 -6.87
C LEU A 66 -6.08 4.17 -6.08
N TYR A 67 -6.18 2.97 -6.64
CA TYR A 67 -6.44 1.75 -5.89
C TYR A 67 -5.14 1.12 -5.43
N LEU A 68 -5.19 0.43 -4.29
CA LEU A 68 -4.14 -0.48 -3.85
C LEU A 68 -4.39 -1.88 -4.41
N MET A 69 -3.33 -2.56 -4.84
CA MET A 69 -3.42 -4.01 -4.98
C MET A 69 -3.54 -4.66 -3.59
N PRO A 70 -4.27 -5.78 -3.45
CA PRO A 70 -4.38 -6.53 -2.18
C PRO A 70 -3.08 -7.26 -1.77
N TYR A 71 -1.94 -6.87 -2.35
CA TYR A 71 -0.58 -7.31 -2.07
C TYR A 71 0.25 -6.05 -1.82
N PRO A 72 0.86 -5.84 -0.64
CA PRO A 72 1.94 -4.90 -0.52
C PRO A 72 3.13 -5.50 -1.26
N VAL A 73 4.00 -4.63 -1.73
CA VAL A 73 5.24 -5.10 -2.35
C VAL A 73 6.30 -5.33 -1.29
N ARG A 74 6.16 -4.70 -0.11
CA ARG A 74 7.12 -4.82 1.00
C ARG A 74 6.53 -4.39 2.35
N ALA A 75 6.36 -5.34 3.25
CA ALA A 75 6.12 -5.14 4.67
C ALA A 75 7.01 -6.08 5.49
N SER A 76 6.99 -5.95 6.81
CA SER A 76 7.64 -6.88 7.75
C SER A 76 6.76 -7.04 8.98
N ASP A 77 6.62 -8.27 9.50
CA ASP A 77 5.80 -8.50 10.71
C ASP A 77 6.43 -7.85 11.97
N LEU A 78 7.74 -7.63 11.93
CA LEU A 78 8.57 -6.99 12.96
C LEU A 78 9.34 -5.81 12.35
N ALA A 79 10.30 -5.26 13.09
CA ALA A 79 11.36 -4.42 12.54
C ALA A 79 11.96 -5.02 11.25
N SER A 80 12.24 -4.17 10.26
CA SER A 80 12.97 -4.54 9.05
C SER A 80 14.23 -3.70 8.92
N ASP A 81 15.36 -4.34 8.68
CA ASP A 81 16.65 -3.69 8.41
C ASP A 81 16.62 -2.95 7.05
N ALA A 82 15.81 -1.90 6.98
CA ALA A 82 15.18 -1.45 5.75
C ALA A 82 15.17 0.07 5.57
N LEU A 83 15.23 0.82 6.67
CA LEU A 83 15.14 2.28 6.70
C LEU A 83 15.98 2.82 7.85
N PHE A 84 17.22 3.17 7.55
CA PHE A 84 18.22 3.50 8.54
C PHE A 84 18.33 5.01 8.75
N LEU A 85 18.40 5.41 10.01
CA LEU A 85 18.85 6.71 10.45
C LEU A 85 20.30 6.59 10.87
N ILE A 86 21.18 7.35 10.22
CA ILE A 86 22.61 7.40 10.56
C ILE A 86 22.93 8.78 11.13
N SER A 87 23.51 8.84 12.32
CA SER A 87 23.76 10.09 13.03
C SER A 87 25.16 10.16 13.67
N ASN A 88 25.70 11.37 13.79
CA ASN A 88 27.03 11.62 14.39
C ASN A 88 27.05 11.54 15.93
N LYS A 89 25.90 11.65 16.58
CA LYS A 89 25.72 11.42 18.03
C LYS A 89 24.38 10.73 18.30
N ARG A 90 24.19 10.31 19.56
CA ARG A 90 22.94 9.68 20.02
C ARG A 90 21.77 10.65 19.88
N MET A 91 20.58 10.10 19.59
CA MET A 91 19.36 10.88 19.39
C MET A 91 19.00 11.79 20.57
N ASP A 92 19.20 11.32 21.81
CA ASP A 92 18.95 12.08 23.05
C ASP A 92 19.91 13.27 23.28
N LYS A 93 20.84 13.53 22.36
CA LYS A 93 21.79 14.65 22.41
C LYS A 93 21.52 15.73 21.38
N TYR A 94 20.44 15.61 20.62
CA TYR A 94 20.00 16.64 19.68
C TYR A 94 18.85 17.46 20.26
N GLU A 95 18.83 18.74 19.90
CA GLU A 95 17.66 19.60 20.04
C GLU A 95 17.12 19.93 18.64
N LYS A 96 17.98 20.46 17.75
CA LYS A 96 17.62 20.90 16.39
C LYS A 96 18.58 20.35 15.31
N PRO A 97 18.61 19.03 15.08
CA PRO A 97 19.53 18.41 14.13
C PRO A 97 19.17 18.77 12.69
N LYS A 98 20.18 18.90 11.84
CA LYS A 98 20.00 18.92 10.38
C LYS A 98 19.94 17.50 9.83
N VAL A 99 18.92 17.19 9.04
CA VAL A 99 18.63 15.86 8.53
C VAL A 99 18.62 15.87 7.01
N ALA A 100 19.56 15.16 6.38
CA ALA A 100 19.58 14.96 4.94
C ALA A 100 18.67 13.78 4.54
N VAL A 101 17.73 14.01 3.62
CA VAL A 101 16.74 13.03 3.18
C VAL A 101 16.75 12.94 1.66
N PRO A 102 17.17 11.79 1.08
CA PRO A 102 17.02 11.54 -0.34
C PRO A 102 15.57 11.16 -0.69
N PRO A 103 15.16 11.25 -1.96
CA PRO A 103 13.76 11.09 -2.35
C PRO A 103 13.16 9.74 -1.93
N GLY A 104 13.92 8.63 -2.07
CA GLY A 104 13.48 7.29 -1.70
C GLY A 104 13.32 7.03 -0.19
N SER A 105 13.65 8.00 0.67
CA SER A 105 13.62 7.87 2.13
C SER A 105 12.64 8.85 2.81
N ALA A 106 11.77 9.51 2.05
CA ALA A 106 10.83 10.51 2.57
C ALA A 106 9.89 9.99 3.68
N ILE A 107 9.52 8.71 3.65
CA ILE A 107 8.74 8.10 4.75
C ILE A 107 9.50 8.11 6.08
N GLY A 108 10.82 8.01 6.06
CA GLY A 108 11.66 8.09 7.25
C GLY A 108 11.67 9.49 7.87
N GLU A 109 11.56 10.55 7.05
CA GLU A 109 11.33 11.91 7.57
C GLU A 109 10.02 11.99 8.36
N VAL A 110 8.93 11.43 7.82
CA VAL A 110 7.63 11.42 8.52
C VAL A 110 7.72 10.64 9.83
N ILE A 111 8.35 9.45 9.80
CA ILE A 111 8.56 8.65 11.02
C ILE A 111 9.40 9.41 12.05
N LEU A 112 10.50 10.05 11.63
CA LEU A 112 11.34 10.82 12.52
C LEU A 112 10.62 12.05 13.09
N LYS A 113 9.77 12.73 12.31
CA LYS A 113 8.94 13.82 12.83
C LYS A 113 7.94 13.32 13.88
N LEU A 114 7.33 12.16 13.67
CA LEU A 114 6.39 11.56 14.61
C LEU A 114 7.06 11.07 15.90
N ILE A 115 8.23 10.43 15.80
CA ILE A 115 8.93 9.84 16.94
C ILE A 115 9.79 10.89 17.66
N GLY A 116 10.58 11.66 16.91
CA GLY A 116 11.52 12.65 17.43
C GLY A 116 10.83 13.72 18.27
N ARG A 117 9.69 14.24 17.81
CA ARG A 117 8.93 15.24 18.57
C ARG A 117 8.31 14.66 19.85
N ASN A 118 7.69 13.48 19.76
CA ASN A 118 6.90 12.92 20.87
C ASN A 118 7.76 12.28 21.96
N PHE A 119 8.94 11.73 21.61
CA PHE A 119 9.76 10.95 22.55
C PHE A 119 11.10 11.59 22.88
N TYR A 120 11.64 12.44 21.99
CA TYR A 120 12.95 13.07 22.18
C TYR A 120 12.91 14.59 22.29
N SER A 121 11.73 15.22 22.13
CA SER A 121 11.59 16.68 22.06
C SER A 121 12.50 17.33 21.00
N ILE A 122 12.76 16.60 19.91
CA ILE A 122 13.63 17.06 18.81
C ILE A 122 12.81 17.87 17.81
N GLU A 123 13.33 19.05 17.43
CA GLU A 123 12.84 19.91 16.35
C GLU A 123 13.80 19.84 15.15
N ALA A 124 13.77 18.73 14.42
CA ALA A 124 14.65 18.49 13.28
C ALA A 124 14.41 19.43 12.09
N GLN A 125 15.50 19.85 11.45
CA GLN A 125 15.52 20.64 10.22
C GLN A 125 15.84 19.72 9.03
N PHE A 126 14.86 19.51 8.16
CA PHE A 126 14.98 18.57 7.05
C PHE A 126 15.48 19.26 5.78
N GLN A 127 16.44 18.63 5.11
CA GLN A 127 16.99 19.03 3.83
C GLN A 127 16.83 17.89 2.83
N ASN A 128 16.00 18.12 1.81
CA ASN A 128 15.92 17.21 0.68
C ASN A 128 17.20 17.29 -0.15
N VAL A 129 17.83 16.14 -0.38
CA VAL A 129 19.03 16.02 -1.20
C VAL A 129 18.73 15.20 -2.45
N ALA A 130 19.59 15.30 -3.48
CA ALA A 130 19.29 14.73 -4.79
C ALA A 130 19.22 13.20 -4.81
N ASN A 131 20.04 12.51 -4.02
CA ASN A 131 20.14 11.06 -3.99
C ASN A 131 20.84 10.57 -2.71
N ASP A 132 20.91 9.25 -2.53
CA ASP A 132 21.48 8.62 -1.33
C ASP A 132 22.97 8.95 -1.11
N ILE A 133 23.74 9.13 -2.19
CA ILE A 133 25.17 9.50 -2.10
C ILE A 133 25.29 10.91 -1.53
N ALA A 134 24.49 11.85 -2.03
CA ALA A 134 24.43 13.21 -1.50
C ALA A 134 24.01 13.24 -0.02
N ALA A 135 23.13 12.32 0.42
CA ALA A 135 22.77 12.20 1.83
C ALA A 135 23.95 11.72 2.70
N LEU A 136 24.73 10.76 2.22
CA LEU A 136 25.95 10.30 2.89
C LEU A 136 27.05 11.36 2.93
N ASP A 137 27.20 12.15 1.87
CA ASP A 137 28.16 13.24 1.84
C ASP A 137 27.73 14.38 2.76
N ALA A 138 26.44 14.73 2.77
CA ALA A 138 25.89 15.71 3.71
C ALA A 138 26.13 15.32 5.17
N LEU A 139 25.98 14.03 5.54
CA LEU A 139 26.28 13.55 6.90
C LEU A 139 27.76 13.78 7.31
N ARG A 140 28.68 13.89 6.35
CA ARG A 140 30.11 14.10 6.62
C ARG A 140 30.46 15.58 6.80
N SER A 141 29.66 16.50 6.26
CA SER A 141 30.02 17.92 6.17
C SER A 141 28.98 18.87 6.76
N GLU A 142 27.71 18.67 6.45
CA GLU A 142 26.67 19.72 6.55
C GLU A 142 25.47 19.33 7.43
N SER A 143 25.21 18.03 7.56
CA SER A 143 24.07 17.45 8.27
C SER A 143 24.52 16.61 9.45
N ASP A 144 23.69 16.59 10.48
CA ASP A 144 23.90 15.78 11.69
C ASP A 144 23.46 14.33 11.50
N ILE A 145 22.45 14.16 10.65
CA ILE A 145 21.72 12.91 10.41
C ILE A 145 21.52 12.75 8.91
N CYS A 146 21.57 11.52 8.40
CA CYS A 146 20.94 11.18 7.13
C CYS A 146 20.01 9.97 7.27
N ILE A 147 19.00 9.88 6.42
CA ILE A 147 18.06 8.75 6.37
C ILE A 147 18.24 8.03 5.04
N LEU A 148 18.42 6.71 5.09
CA LEU A 148 18.66 5.87 3.92
C LEU A 148 17.83 4.59 3.97
N GLY A 149 17.05 4.35 2.93
CA GLY A 149 16.35 3.10 2.69
C GLY A 149 17.06 2.17 1.71
N GLY A 150 16.46 0.99 1.52
CA GLY A 150 16.83 0.06 0.46
C GLY A 150 18.29 -0.41 0.48
N GLU A 151 18.82 -0.69 -0.70
CA GLU A 151 20.19 -1.21 -0.88
C GLU A 151 21.26 -0.28 -0.29
N THR A 152 21.16 1.03 -0.53
CA THR A 152 22.15 1.98 -0.03
C THR A 152 22.18 2.02 1.49
N GLY A 153 21.01 2.00 2.13
CA GLY A 153 20.89 1.94 3.59
C GLY A 153 21.58 0.71 4.17
N ILE A 154 21.29 -0.47 3.63
CA ILE A 154 21.91 -1.74 4.07
C ILE A 154 23.43 -1.69 3.92
N ARG A 155 23.94 -1.21 2.78
CA ARG A 155 25.38 -1.09 2.53
C ARG A 155 26.07 -0.07 3.44
N ALA A 156 25.34 0.94 3.91
CA ALA A 156 25.89 2.00 4.74
C ALA A 156 26.09 1.57 6.20
N VAL A 157 25.33 0.60 6.72
CA VAL A 157 25.32 0.22 8.15
C VAL A 157 26.71 -0.13 8.68
N GLY A 158 27.40 -1.08 8.05
CA GLY A 158 28.72 -1.55 8.49
C GLY A 158 29.78 -0.45 8.48
N PRO A 159 30.02 0.22 7.32
CA PRO A 159 30.95 1.34 7.23
C PRO A 159 30.63 2.50 8.17
N ALA A 160 29.35 2.82 8.38
CA ALA A 160 28.95 3.90 9.29
C ALA A 160 29.32 3.56 10.74
N LYS A 161 28.97 2.35 11.22
CA LYS A 161 29.36 1.88 12.56
C LYS A 161 30.88 1.84 12.74
N GLY A 162 31.62 1.39 11.72
CA GLY A 162 33.08 1.36 11.75
C GLY A 162 33.73 2.74 11.86
N LYS A 163 33.04 3.80 11.42
CA LYS A 163 33.44 5.21 11.57
C LYS A 163 32.95 5.86 12.87
N GLY A 164 32.26 5.11 13.74
CA GLY A 164 31.72 5.60 15.00
C GLY A 164 30.39 6.34 14.89
N TYR A 165 29.70 6.28 13.74
CA TYR A 165 28.33 6.79 13.64
C TYR A 165 27.35 5.88 14.39
N PHE A 166 26.28 6.47 14.89
CA PHE A 166 25.11 5.75 15.39
C PHE A 166 24.22 5.37 14.22
N VAL A 167 23.71 4.14 14.23
CA VAL A 167 22.83 3.61 13.17
C VAL A 167 21.62 2.99 13.84
N GLU A 168 20.46 3.58 13.60
CA GLU A 168 19.16 3.13 14.10
C GLU A 168 18.27 2.73 12.93
N ASP A 169 17.36 1.78 13.14
CA ASP A 169 16.33 1.42 12.16
C ASP A 169 15.01 2.08 12.54
N LEU A 170 14.51 2.96 11.66
CA LEU A 170 13.27 3.69 11.87
C LEU A 170 12.03 2.80 11.82
N SER A 171 12.08 1.70 11.05
CA SER A 171 10.99 0.72 11.03
C SER A 171 10.92 -0.05 12.35
N LYS A 172 12.08 -0.37 12.95
CA LYS A 172 12.16 -0.92 14.32
C LYS A 172 11.66 0.06 15.35
N ALA A 173 12.07 1.32 15.28
CA ALA A 173 11.60 2.35 16.20
C ALA A 173 10.08 2.50 16.14
N TRP A 174 9.49 2.48 14.93
CA TRP A 174 8.05 2.44 14.75
C TRP A 174 7.40 1.23 15.44
N TRP A 175 7.91 0.03 15.17
CA TRP A 175 7.35 -1.20 15.73
C TRP A 175 7.43 -1.23 17.27
N LEU A 176 8.56 -0.80 17.85
CA LEU A 176 8.72 -0.75 19.31
C LEU A 176 7.74 0.22 20.00
N LEU A 177 7.32 1.28 19.31
CA LEU A 177 6.46 2.32 19.88
C LEU A 177 4.98 2.05 19.68
N TYR A 178 4.63 1.40 18.57
CA TYR A 178 3.24 1.25 18.16
C TYR A 178 2.79 -0.21 18.03
N GLU A 179 3.71 -1.17 18.22
CA GLU A 179 3.47 -2.62 18.15
C GLU A 179 2.74 -3.05 16.88
N LEU A 180 2.98 -2.31 15.79
CA LEU A 180 2.35 -2.52 14.50
C LEU A 180 3.41 -2.54 13.40
N PRO A 181 3.30 -3.45 12.43
CA PRO A 181 4.19 -3.46 11.28
C PRO A 181 3.93 -2.22 10.39
N LEU A 182 4.91 -1.78 9.64
CA LEU A 182 4.76 -0.65 8.71
C LEU A 182 5.12 -1.08 7.29
N PRO A 183 4.14 -1.23 6.39
CA PRO A 183 4.41 -1.37 4.96
C PRO A 183 5.17 -0.13 4.46
N LEU A 184 6.30 -0.35 3.79
CA LEU A 184 7.14 0.73 3.24
C LEU A 184 6.99 0.88 1.72
N LEU A 185 6.47 -0.15 1.02
CA LEU A 185 6.12 -0.11 -0.40
C LEU A 185 4.79 -0.83 -0.66
N LEU A 186 3.97 -0.21 -1.50
CA LEU A 186 2.64 -0.65 -1.93
C LEU A 186 2.61 -0.78 -3.47
N LEU A 187 1.63 -1.48 -4.03
CA LEU A 187 1.35 -1.47 -5.47
C LEU A 187 0.12 -0.61 -5.72
N GLY A 188 0.32 0.48 -6.46
CA GLY A 188 -0.74 1.37 -6.91
C GLY A 188 -1.29 0.94 -8.26
N VAL A 189 -2.60 1.10 -8.43
CA VAL A 189 -3.33 0.92 -9.69
C VAL A 189 -4.12 2.18 -9.95
N ARG A 190 -3.98 2.79 -11.12
CA ARG A 190 -4.81 3.95 -11.49
C ARG A 190 -6.28 3.56 -11.50
N ARG A 191 -7.13 4.41 -10.92
CA ARG A 191 -8.57 4.19 -10.82
C ARG A 191 -9.33 4.48 -12.11
N GLU A 192 -8.93 5.53 -12.83
CA GLU A 192 -9.69 6.12 -13.95
C GLU A 192 -10.21 5.10 -14.98
N TRP A 193 -9.38 4.15 -15.41
CA TRP A 193 -9.73 3.19 -16.45
C TRP A 193 -10.47 1.95 -15.95
N THR A 194 -10.43 1.67 -14.64
CA THR A 194 -10.88 0.37 -14.08
C THR A 194 -12.38 0.11 -14.23
N GLU A 195 -13.21 1.15 -14.27
CA GLU A 195 -14.66 1.02 -14.44
C GLU A 195 -15.09 1.02 -15.91
N GLN A 196 -14.20 1.45 -16.82
CA GLN A 196 -14.51 1.71 -18.22
C GLN A 196 -13.88 0.69 -19.18
N GLU A 197 -12.88 -0.07 -18.71
CA GLU A 197 -12.13 -1.04 -19.52
C GLU A 197 -12.16 -2.46 -18.90
N PRO A 198 -13.18 -3.27 -19.23
CA PRO A 198 -13.30 -4.64 -18.69
C PRO A 198 -12.12 -5.55 -19.05
N GLU A 199 -11.57 -5.41 -20.26
CA GLU A 199 -10.41 -6.20 -20.70
C GLU A 199 -9.15 -5.84 -19.89
N ALA A 200 -8.87 -4.54 -19.71
CA ALA A 200 -7.75 -4.08 -18.89
C ALA A 200 -7.90 -4.57 -17.43
N THR A 201 -9.12 -4.51 -16.90
CA THR A 201 -9.44 -5.04 -15.57
C THR A 201 -9.13 -6.53 -15.46
N GLN A 202 -9.45 -7.33 -16.49
CA GLN A 202 -9.12 -8.76 -16.51
C GLN A 202 -7.62 -9.00 -16.61
N VAL A 203 -6.88 -8.21 -17.39
CA VAL A 203 -5.42 -8.27 -17.45
C VAL A 203 -4.82 -7.95 -16.08
N THR A 204 -5.29 -6.92 -15.38
CA THR A 204 -4.81 -6.58 -14.03
C THR A 204 -5.10 -7.67 -13.00
N ARG A 205 -6.24 -8.36 -13.08
CA ARG A 205 -6.51 -9.57 -12.27
C ARG A 205 -5.51 -10.68 -12.58
N ALA A 206 -5.16 -10.88 -13.84
CA ALA A 206 -4.15 -11.86 -14.24
C ALA A 206 -2.74 -11.44 -13.77
N THR A 207 -2.40 -10.15 -13.79
CA THR A 207 -1.16 -9.59 -13.22
C THR A 207 -1.04 -9.91 -11.73
N ILE A 208 -2.14 -9.84 -10.98
CA ILE A 208 -2.17 -10.23 -9.57
C ILE A 208 -1.83 -11.72 -9.39
N GLN A 209 -2.37 -12.62 -10.23
CA GLN A 209 -2.01 -14.04 -10.17
C GLN A 209 -0.55 -14.29 -10.57
N MET A 210 -0.06 -13.59 -11.58
CA MET A 210 1.34 -13.62 -12.01
C MET A 210 2.28 -13.24 -10.86
N PHE A 211 1.95 -12.19 -10.08
CA PHE A 211 2.72 -11.80 -8.90
C PHE A 211 2.80 -12.89 -7.82
N ARG A 212 1.70 -13.62 -7.57
CA ARG A 212 1.74 -14.78 -6.66
C ARG A 212 2.69 -15.86 -7.15
N SER A 213 2.61 -16.19 -8.44
CA SER A 213 3.53 -17.15 -9.07
C SER A 213 4.98 -16.68 -8.98
N ALA A 214 5.24 -15.38 -9.20
CA ALA A 214 6.59 -14.81 -9.12
C ALA A 214 7.17 -14.97 -7.72
N LEU A 215 6.41 -14.62 -6.68
CA LEU A 215 6.83 -14.78 -5.28
C LEU A 215 7.08 -16.24 -4.92
N GLN A 216 6.24 -17.16 -5.41
CA GLN A 216 6.43 -18.60 -5.20
C GLN A 216 7.71 -19.10 -5.87
N SER A 217 7.94 -18.73 -7.14
CA SER A 217 9.16 -19.09 -7.87
C SER A 217 10.42 -18.51 -7.21
N SER A 218 10.35 -17.28 -6.69
CA SER A 218 11.44 -16.67 -5.92
C SER A 218 11.80 -17.45 -4.66
N LYS A 219 10.79 -17.98 -3.95
CA LYS A 219 11.05 -18.83 -2.77
C LYS A 219 11.71 -20.14 -3.16
N GLU A 220 11.24 -20.78 -4.23
CA GLU A 220 11.79 -22.06 -4.72
C GLU A 220 13.22 -21.90 -5.27
N GLN A 221 13.52 -20.76 -5.88
CA GLN A 221 14.80 -20.47 -6.52
C GLN A 221 15.61 -19.39 -5.78
N MET A 222 15.46 -19.32 -4.46
CA MET A 222 16.06 -18.26 -3.64
C MET A 222 17.58 -18.15 -3.84
N ALA A 223 18.30 -19.27 -3.92
CA ALA A 223 19.74 -19.29 -4.15
C ALA A 223 20.14 -18.61 -5.47
N THR A 224 19.36 -18.82 -6.54
CA THR A 224 19.59 -18.18 -7.84
C THR A 224 19.29 -16.68 -7.76
N LEU A 225 18.19 -16.30 -7.12
CA LEU A 225 17.83 -14.90 -6.90
C LEU A 225 18.93 -14.16 -6.12
N THR A 226 19.35 -14.69 -4.98
CA THR A 226 20.37 -14.06 -4.13
C THR A 226 21.72 -13.98 -4.83
N ALA A 227 22.12 -14.99 -5.61
CA ALA A 227 23.38 -14.94 -6.36
C ALA A 227 23.38 -13.84 -7.43
N GLN A 228 22.26 -13.63 -8.11
CA GLN A 228 22.13 -12.56 -9.11
C GLN A 228 22.12 -11.18 -8.47
N VAL A 229 21.40 -11.03 -7.36
CA VAL A 229 21.37 -9.78 -6.60
C VAL A 229 22.74 -9.50 -5.97
N GLU A 230 23.43 -10.49 -5.41
CA GLU A 230 24.80 -10.34 -4.89
C GLU A 230 25.75 -9.84 -5.97
N LYS A 231 25.71 -10.42 -7.18
CA LYS A 231 26.54 -9.98 -8.30
C LYS A 231 26.32 -8.52 -8.67
N ARG A 232 25.08 -8.02 -8.54
CA ARG A 232 24.73 -6.62 -8.86
C ARG A 232 25.09 -5.65 -7.73
N THR A 233 24.81 -6.03 -6.49
CA THR A 233 24.81 -5.13 -5.32
C THR A 233 26.08 -5.24 -4.46
N GLY A 234 26.79 -6.36 -4.57
CA GLY A 234 27.90 -6.75 -3.70
C GLY A 234 27.47 -7.16 -2.28
N LEU A 235 26.17 -7.28 -2.01
CA LEU A 235 25.65 -7.78 -0.74
C LEU A 235 25.75 -9.31 -0.70
N LEU A 236 26.26 -9.85 0.41
CA LEU A 236 26.44 -11.30 0.57
C LEU A 236 25.11 -12.04 0.42
N ALA A 237 25.11 -13.17 -0.29
CA ALA A 237 23.91 -13.99 -0.49
C ALA A 237 23.16 -14.33 0.80
N GLN A 238 23.88 -14.58 1.90
CA GLN A 238 23.26 -14.85 3.20
C GLN A 238 22.48 -13.64 3.73
N ALA A 239 23.06 -12.43 3.66
CA ALA A 239 22.39 -11.21 4.10
C ALA A 239 21.15 -10.91 3.24
N LEU A 240 21.22 -11.20 1.93
CA LEU A 240 20.09 -11.10 1.02
C LEU A 240 18.99 -12.12 1.37
N SER A 241 19.36 -13.36 1.66
CA SER A 241 18.41 -14.40 2.08
C SER A 241 17.70 -14.00 3.38
N ASP A 242 18.44 -13.49 4.37
CA ASP A 242 17.87 -13.03 5.64
C ASP A 242 16.93 -11.83 5.42
N HIS A 243 17.33 -10.88 4.56
CA HIS A 243 16.50 -9.73 4.16
C HIS A 243 15.17 -10.17 3.56
N TYR A 244 15.19 -11.08 2.58
CA TYR A 244 13.96 -11.55 1.92
C TYR A 244 13.10 -12.45 2.82
N ALA A 245 13.70 -13.20 3.73
CA ALA A 245 12.97 -14.02 4.71
C ALA A 245 12.16 -13.16 5.71
N ALA A 246 12.68 -11.98 6.07
CA ALA A 246 12.00 -11.03 6.94
C ALA A 246 10.84 -10.29 6.24
N GLN A 247 10.85 -10.23 4.91
CA GLN A 247 9.85 -9.50 4.14
C GLN A 247 8.51 -10.26 4.03
N ARG A 248 7.45 -9.47 3.89
CA ARG A 248 6.08 -9.91 3.60
C ARG A 248 5.60 -9.18 2.36
N HIS A 249 5.12 -9.96 1.41
CA HIS A 249 4.59 -9.50 0.13
C HIS A 249 3.07 -9.72 0.02
N GLU A 250 2.45 -10.22 1.10
CA GLU A 250 0.99 -10.31 1.25
C GLU A 250 0.58 -9.49 2.47
N ILE A 251 -0.44 -8.64 2.32
CA ILE A 251 -0.95 -7.77 3.39
C ILE A 251 -1.85 -8.67 4.25
N ASN A 252 -1.68 -8.59 5.57
CA ASN A 252 -2.61 -9.15 6.52
C ASN A 252 -3.29 -8.01 7.28
N SER A 253 -4.23 -8.33 8.15
CA SER A 253 -4.96 -7.32 8.95
C SER A 253 -4.03 -6.44 9.80
N ASN A 254 -2.91 -6.96 10.30
CA ASN A 254 -1.95 -6.17 11.07
C ASN A 254 -1.17 -5.18 10.18
N HIS A 255 -0.80 -5.57 8.96
CA HIS A 255 -0.21 -4.66 7.96
C HIS A 255 -1.16 -3.49 7.64
N LEU A 256 -2.46 -3.78 7.45
CA LEU A 256 -3.48 -2.74 7.22
C LEU A 256 -3.62 -1.80 8.42
N ARG A 257 -3.71 -2.37 9.62
CA ARG A 257 -3.81 -1.59 10.87
C ARG A 257 -2.59 -0.69 11.05
N GLY A 258 -1.39 -1.19 10.79
CA GLY A 258 -0.17 -0.41 10.86
C GLY A 258 -0.11 0.72 9.84
N LEU A 259 -0.53 0.46 8.60
CA LEU A 259 -0.62 1.49 7.55
C LEU A 259 -1.64 2.59 7.90
N LEU A 260 -2.83 2.20 8.36
CA LEU A 260 -3.86 3.14 8.83
C LEU A 260 -3.40 3.93 10.06
N GLU A 261 -2.71 3.30 11.00
CA GLU A 261 -2.17 3.99 12.18
C GLU A 261 -1.08 5.00 11.80
N PHE A 262 -0.22 4.64 10.84
CA PHE A 262 0.73 5.57 10.23
C PHE A 262 0.01 6.78 9.63
N TYR A 263 -1.02 6.55 8.80
CA TYR A 263 -1.77 7.65 8.20
C TYR A 263 -2.48 8.52 9.23
N ARG A 264 -3.12 7.91 10.24
CA ARG A 264 -3.80 8.63 11.32
C ARG A 264 -2.85 9.55 12.08
N ARG A 265 -1.65 9.07 12.42
CA ARG A 265 -0.64 9.86 13.14
C ARG A 265 -0.03 10.94 12.26
N ALA A 266 0.38 10.59 11.04
CA ALA A 266 1.00 11.52 10.12
C ALA A 266 0.03 12.65 9.74
N SER A 267 -1.24 12.34 9.46
CA SER A 267 -2.27 13.36 9.21
C SER A 267 -2.63 14.17 10.44
N GLY A 268 -2.73 13.56 11.62
CA GLY A 268 -2.95 14.27 12.89
C GLY A 268 -1.81 15.24 13.25
N ALA A 269 -0.61 15.00 12.73
CA ALA A 269 0.55 15.90 12.84
C ALA A 269 0.68 16.88 11.65
N ASN A 270 -0.30 16.93 10.74
CA ASN A 270 -0.31 17.73 9.51
C ASN A 270 0.89 17.46 8.57
N LEU A 271 1.39 16.21 8.55
CA LEU A 271 2.52 15.81 7.69
C LEU A 271 2.06 15.27 6.33
N ILE A 272 0.82 14.77 6.26
CA ILE A 272 0.17 14.26 5.06
C ILE A 272 -1.33 14.62 5.08
N PRO A 273 -2.03 14.55 3.93
CA PRO A 273 -3.49 14.62 3.92
C PRO A 273 -4.14 13.50 4.75
N PRO A 274 -5.36 13.69 5.28
CA PRO A 274 -6.11 12.63 5.92
C PRO A 274 -6.38 11.48 4.94
N VAL A 275 -6.19 10.24 5.40
CA VAL A 275 -6.58 9.03 4.65
C VAL A 275 -7.76 8.41 5.38
N ALA A 276 -8.93 8.42 4.74
CA ALA A 276 -10.18 7.99 5.37
C ALA A 276 -10.32 6.46 5.37
N ASP A 277 -9.99 5.82 4.25
CA ASP A 277 -10.03 4.37 4.08
C ASP A 277 -9.02 3.92 3.01
N LEU A 278 -8.70 2.62 2.99
CA LEU A 278 -7.85 1.99 1.99
C LEU A 278 -8.73 1.42 0.87
N SER A 279 -8.66 2.04 -0.31
CA SER A 279 -9.39 1.59 -1.49
C SER A 279 -8.59 0.53 -2.25
N PHE A 280 -9.09 -0.70 -2.31
CA PHE A 280 -8.44 -1.81 -3.01
C PHE A 280 -9.00 -2.04 -4.42
N PHE A 281 -8.13 -2.48 -5.33
CA PHE A 281 -8.52 -2.89 -6.66
C PHE A 281 -9.50 -4.09 -6.56
N PRO A 282 -10.65 -4.04 -7.25
CA PRO A 282 -11.70 -5.03 -7.09
C PRO A 282 -11.24 -6.41 -7.58
N LEU A 283 -11.23 -7.43 -6.70
CA LEU A 283 -10.81 -8.81 -7.00
C LEU A 283 -11.89 -9.73 -7.57
N LEU A 284 -13.16 -9.32 -7.48
CA LEU A 284 -14.27 -9.96 -8.18
C LEU A 284 -14.83 -9.02 -9.25
N GLY A 285 -15.36 -9.58 -10.35
CA GLY A 285 -16.11 -8.80 -11.32
C GLY A 285 -17.37 -8.27 -10.65
N THR A 286 -17.47 -6.97 -10.45
CA THR A 286 -18.77 -6.35 -10.20
C THR A 286 -19.54 -6.47 -11.50
N THR A 287 -20.35 -7.51 -11.65
CA THR A 287 -21.46 -7.43 -12.60
C THR A 287 -22.27 -6.21 -12.17
N PRO A 288 -22.54 -5.22 -13.03
CA PRO A 288 -23.45 -4.16 -12.66
C PRO A 288 -24.77 -4.84 -12.29
N SER A 289 -25.18 -4.74 -11.02
CA SER A 289 -26.47 -5.27 -10.60
C SER A 289 -27.55 -4.43 -11.28
N GLY A 290 -28.07 -4.91 -12.40
CA GLY A 290 -29.41 -4.56 -12.82
C GLY A 290 -30.44 -5.09 -11.80
N PRO A 291 -31.66 -4.53 -11.77
CA PRO A 291 -32.38 -4.20 -12.99
C PRO A 291 -32.56 -2.69 -13.19
N ALA A 292 -32.39 -2.27 -14.44
CA ALA A 292 -33.08 -1.09 -14.94
C ALA A 292 -34.58 -1.29 -14.72
N THR A 293 -35.23 -0.31 -14.08
CA THR A 293 -36.68 -0.18 -14.00
C THR A 293 -37.28 -0.40 -15.40
N PRO A 294 -38.24 -1.32 -15.59
CA PRO A 294 -38.86 -1.48 -16.89
C PRO A 294 -39.58 -0.18 -17.26
N PRO A 295 -39.56 0.23 -18.54
CA PRO A 295 -40.24 1.45 -18.95
C PRO A 295 -41.73 1.30 -18.61
N ARG A 296 -42.24 2.32 -17.92
CA ARG A 296 -43.65 2.44 -17.54
C ARG A 296 -44.49 2.28 -18.80
N ARG A 297 -45.19 1.15 -18.95
CA ARG A 297 -46.22 1.01 -19.99
C ARG A 297 -47.28 2.08 -19.71
N THR A 298 -47.38 3.07 -20.58
CA THR A 298 -48.58 3.91 -20.69
C THR A 298 -49.75 2.99 -20.97
N ILE A 299 -50.60 2.81 -19.97
CA ILE A 299 -51.91 2.19 -20.14
C ILE A 299 -52.74 3.21 -20.93
N THR A 300 -53.02 2.91 -22.18
CA THR A 300 -54.04 3.60 -22.96
C THR A 300 -55.39 3.23 -22.36
N GLU A 301 -56.08 4.20 -21.78
CA GLU A 301 -57.47 4.04 -21.33
C GLU A 301 -58.37 3.73 -22.54
N ALA A 302 -59.12 2.63 -22.44
CA ALA A 302 -60.29 2.37 -23.26
C ALA A 302 -61.54 2.38 -22.35
N PRO A 303 -62.67 2.92 -22.82
CA PRO A 303 -63.73 3.41 -21.93
C PRO A 303 -64.55 2.25 -21.34
N THR A 304 -64.80 2.32 -20.03
CA THR A 304 -65.66 1.38 -19.32
C THR A 304 -67.12 1.80 -19.47
N ASN A 305 -67.91 1.02 -20.21
CA ASN A 305 -69.36 1.12 -20.22
C ASN A 305 -69.93 0.62 -18.88
N SER A 306 -70.47 1.56 -18.09
CA SER A 306 -71.27 1.25 -16.92
C SER A 306 -72.67 0.79 -17.34
N ARG A 307 -73.03 -0.47 -17.10
CA ARG A 307 -74.42 -0.85 -16.81
C ARG A 307 -74.57 -2.28 -16.26
N THR A 308 -75.14 -2.31 -15.05
CA THR A 308 -76.11 -3.26 -14.50
C THR A 308 -75.70 -4.61 -13.90
N ARG A 309 -76.27 -4.81 -12.69
CA ARG A 309 -76.53 -6.01 -11.85
C ARG A 309 -75.45 -6.23 -10.79
N ARG A 310 -75.66 -5.97 -9.48
CA ARG A 310 -76.89 -6.01 -8.65
C ARG A 310 -77.70 -7.28 -8.92
N GLU A 311 -77.15 -8.42 -8.49
CA GLU A 311 -77.83 -9.64 -8.04
C GLU A 311 -76.77 -10.69 -7.70
N GLN A 312 -76.99 -11.45 -6.61
CA GLN A 312 -76.06 -12.36 -5.90
C GLN A 312 -75.21 -11.63 -4.85
N ALA A 313 -75.73 -11.18 -3.69
CA ALA A 313 -76.49 -11.90 -2.67
C ALA A 313 -75.74 -13.12 -2.09
N GLU A 314 -75.17 -12.89 -0.91
CA GLU A 314 -75.28 -13.76 0.27
C GLU A 314 -75.01 -15.26 0.09
N ALA A 315 -73.80 -15.68 0.45
CA ALA A 315 -73.59 -16.95 1.14
C ALA A 315 -72.29 -16.89 1.95
N GLN A 316 -72.41 -17.14 3.26
CA GLN A 316 -71.33 -17.54 4.18
C GLN A 316 -70.35 -16.40 4.52
N GLY A 317 -70.55 -15.60 5.58
CA GLY A 317 -70.98 -15.97 6.92
C GLY A 317 -69.76 -15.93 7.86
N LEU A 318 -69.68 -14.87 8.67
CA LEU A 318 -69.14 -14.79 10.05
C LEU A 318 -67.73 -15.39 10.33
N LYS A 319 -66.83 -14.81 11.12
CA LYS A 319 -66.90 -13.66 12.04
C LYS A 319 -65.46 -13.33 12.47
N VAL A 320 -65.23 -12.03 12.63
CA VAL A 320 -64.12 -11.40 13.34
C VAL A 320 -64.12 -11.80 14.82
N ILE A 321 -62.93 -12.03 15.40
CA ILE A 321 -62.69 -11.79 16.83
C ILE A 321 -61.39 -10.98 16.98
N LYS A 322 -61.55 -9.85 17.67
CA LYS A 322 -60.53 -8.90 18.16
C LYS A 322 -60.15 -9.25 19.61
N GLY A 323 -58.98 -8.76 20.02
CA GLY A 323 -58.64 -8.42 21.42
C GLY A 323 -57.67 -9.42 22.05
N GLY A 324 -56.68 -9.03 22.85
CA GLY A 324 -56.36 -7.73 23.46
C GLY A 324 -55.06 -7.88 24.27
N LYS A 325 -54.58 -6.74 24.78
CA LYS A 325 -53.39 -6.51 25.62
C LYS A 325 -53.44 -7.26 26.96
N GLU A 326 -52.27 -7.51 27.57
CA GLU A 326 -51.83 -7.09 28.93
C GLU A 326 -50.57 -7.90 29.33
N THR A 327 -49.41 -7.25 29.49
CA THR A 327 -48.76 -6.69 30.70
C THR A 327 -48.04 -7.69 31.60
N ASP A 328 -47.00 -7.14 32.21
CA ASP A 328 -46.23 -7.60 33.37
C ASP A 328 -45.15 -8.66 33.15
N ASN A 329 -44.12 -8.76 33.98
CA ASN A 329 -43.24 -7.85 34.76
C ASN A 329 -42.25 -8.84 35.44
N GLU A 330 -41.15 -8.31 35.99
CA GLU A 330 -40.30 -8.95 37.02
C GLU A 330 -39.22 -9.99 36.62
N ASP A 331 -37.97 -9.52 36.77
CA ASP A 331 -36.92 -10.05 37.66
C ASP A 331 -36.49 -11.52 37.57
N VAL A 332 -35.27 -11.74 37.07
CA VAL A 332 -34.05 -12.16 37.84
C VAL A 332 -32.80 -11.66 37.11
#